data_AF-A0AA44DAE9-F1
#
_entry.id   AF-A0AA44DAE9-F1
#
_cell.length_a   1.000
_cell.length_b   1.000
_cell.length_c   1.000
_cell.angle_alpha   90.00
_cell.angle_beta   90.00
_cell.angle_gamma   90.00
#
_symmetry.space_group_name_H-M   'P 1'
#
loop_
_entity.id
_entity.type
_entity.pdbx_description
1 polymer ?
#
loop_
_entity_poly.entity_id
_entity_poly.type
_entity_poly.pdbx_seq_one_letter_code
_entity_poly.pdbx_strand_id
1 'polypeptide(L)'
;MTISEPAARPTSPREADAETNRQLTALEGWRKFTAGPPQPPVLLTLAELGKLSPVERALYDEDRLDYGDEWKGLVATMEQTLLLHDHPPGSLIKLNRYLHKRTDGMIGALSCAIRGAAILNGTERVTKNGLDAVPLDHAAETPKKNQLK
;
A
#
# COMPACT_ATOMS: atom_id res chain seq x y z
N MET A 1 15.81 13.43 -42.18
CA MET A 1 16.25 13.35 -40.78
C MET A 1 15.56 12.16 -40.14
N THR A 2 16.31 11.08 -39.93
CA THR A 2 15.86 9.85 -39.28
C THR A 2 15.89 10.07 -37.77
N ILE A 3 14.76 9.91 -37.08
CA ILE A 3 14.73 9.81 -35.61
C ILE A 3 14.71 8.32 -35.29
N SER A 4 15.74 7.88 -34.58
CA SER A 4 15.97 6.50 -34.19
C SER A 4 14.92 6.03 -33.17
N GLU A 5 14.37 4.86 -33.41
CA GLU A 5 13.52 4.10 -32.49
C GLU A 5 14.34 3.71 -31.24
N PRO A 6 13.85 3.91 -30.00
CA PRO A 6 14.59 3.50 -28.82
C PRO A 6 14.55 1.98 -28.73
N ALA A 7 15.73 1.35 -28.70
CA ALA A 7 15.87 -0.09 -28.57
C ALA A 7 15.12 -0.61 -27.33
N ALA A 8 13.98 -1.25 -27.56
CA ALA A 8 13.31 -2.04 -26.54
C ALA A 8 14.29 -3.11 -26.08
N ARG A 9 14.66 -3.05 -24.79
CA ARG A 9 15.45 -4.09 -24.13
C ARG A 9 14.70 -5.41 -24.37
N PRO A 10 15.34 -6.48 -24.90
CA PRO A 10 14.64 -7.74 -25.10
C PRO A 10 14.37 -8.35 -23.73
N THR A 11 13.18 -8.11 -23.19
CA THR A 11 12.66 -8.86 -22.03
C THR A 11 12.57 -10.31 -22.45
N SER A 12 13.30 -11.17 -21.75
CA SER A 12 13.24 -12.62 -21.99
C SER A 12 11.79 -13.10 -21.88
N PRO A 13 11.34 -14.11 -22.64
CA PRO A 13 9.99 -14.67 -22.50
C PRO A 13 9.63 -14.97 -21.03
N ARG A 14 10.62 -15.40 -20.24
CA ARG A 14 10.45 -15.66 -18.79
C ARG A 14 10.21 -14.41 -17.94
N GLU A 15 10.75 -13.25 -18.34
CA GLU A 15 10.49 -11.97 -17.67
C GLU A 15 9.14 -11.38 -18.08
N ALA A 16 8.76 -11.54 -19.36
CA ALA A 16 7.44 -11.13 -19.85
C ALA A 16 6.31 -11.92 -19.16
N ASP A 17 6.50 -13.22 -18.95
CA ASP A 17 5.57 -14.06 -18.20
C ASP A 17 5.52 -13.66 -16.70
N ALA A 18 6.67 -13.30 -16.12
CA ALA A 18 6.73 -12.83 -14.73
C ALA A 18 6.02 -11.49 -14.54
N GLU A 19 6.17 -10.56 -15.49
CA GLU A 19 5.49 -9.26 -15.49
C GLU A 19 3.99 -9.43 -15.72
N THR A 20 3.60 -10.28 -16.67
CA THR A 20 2.19 -10.63 -16.91
C THR A 20 1.55 -11.24 -15.66
N ASN A 21 2.26 -12.12 -14.95
CA ASN A 21 1.81 -12.71 -13.69
C ASN A 21 1.78 -11.71 -12.51
N ARG A 22 2.25 -10.47 -12.68
CA ARG A 22 2.06 -9.36 -11.73
C ARG A 22 0.85 -8.50 -12.06
N GLN A 23 0.35 -8.54 -13.31
CA GLN A 23 -0.81 -7.76 -13.71
C GLN A 23 -2.08 -8.27 -13.04
N LEU A 24 -2.92 -7.34 -12.56
CA LEU A 24 -4.22 -7.67 -11.94
C LEU A 24 -5.22 -8.33 -12.90
N THR A 25 -4.96 -8.25 -14.21
CA THR A 25 -5.72 -8.92 -15.27
C THR A 25 -5.36 -10.40 -15.42
N ALA A 26 -4.22 -10.84 -14.86
CA ALA A 26 -3.82 -12.25 -14.82
C ALA A 26 -4.29 -12.93 -13.53
N LEU A 27 -4.61 -14.23 -13.60
CA LEU A 27 -5.12 -15.00 -12.45
C LEU A 27 -4.17 -14.96 -11.24
N GLU A 28 -2.86 -15.04 -11.46
CA GLU A 28 -1.87 -15.00 -10.37
C GLU A 28 -1.69 -13.61 -9.78
N GLY A 29 -1.75 -12.55 -10.60
CA GLY A 29 -1.75 -11.17 -10.11
C GLY A 29 -3.03 -10.87 -9.31
N TRP A 30 -4.18 -11.36 -9.78
CA TRP A 30 -5.45 -11.25 -9.07
C TRP A 30 -5.49 -12.07 -7.77
N ARG A 31 -4.92 -13.28 -7.75
CA ARG A 31 -4.77 -14.11 -6.53
C ARG A 31 -3.88 -13.44 -5.49
N LYS A 32 -2.74 -12.87 -5.89
CA LYS A 32 -1.86 -12.11 -4.99
C LYS A 32 -2.57 -10.88 -4.41
N PHE A 33 -3.38 -10.19 -5.21
CA PHE A 33 -4.15 -9.03 -4.76
C PHE A 33 -5.26 -9.40 -3.76
N THR A 34 -5.98 -10.51 -4.01
CA THR A 34 -7.08 -10.99 -3.16
C THR A 34 -6.63 -11.71 -1.90
N ALA A 35 -5.38 -12.19 -1.85
CA ALA A 35 -4.75 -12.73 -0.64
C ALA A 35 -4.63 -11.70 0.50
N GLY A 36 -4.95 -10.43 0.23
CA GLY A 36 -4.83 -9.31 1.14
C GLY A 36 -3.69 -8.38 0.72
N PRO A 37 -3.71 -7.12 1.16
CA PRO A 37 -2.60 -6.21 0.93
C PRO A 37 -1.31 -6.79 1.54
N PRO A 38 -0.13 -6.54 0.94
CA PRO A 38 1.13 -6.93 1.54
C PRO A 38 1.19 -6.39 2.97
N GLN A 39 1.57 -7.24 3.91
CA GLN A 39 1.66 -6.82 5.30
C GLN A 39 2.85 -5.86 5.46
N PRO A 40 2.73 -4.84 6.33
CA PRO A 40 3.87 -4.02 6.66
C PRO A 40 4.99 -4.91 7.19
N PRO A 41 6.23 -4.74 6.70
CA PRO A 41 7.36 -5.48 7.22
C PRO A 41 7.45 -5.25 8.73
N VAL A 42 7.63 -6.34 9.47
CA VAL A 42 7.77 -6.32 10.93
C VAL A 42 9.01 -5.49 11.25
N LEU A 43 8.86 -4.41 12.00
CA LEU A 43 10.02 -3.63 12.42
C LEU A 43 10.85 -4.41 13.43
N LEU A 44 11.97 -4.93 12.97
CA LEU A 44 12.97 -5.57 13.82
C LEU A 44 13.62 -4.54 14.74
N THR A 45 13.80 -4.91 16.00
CA THR A 45 14.58 -4.14 16.97
C THR A 45 16.07 -4.16 16.60
N LEU A 46 16.84 -3.23 17.18
CA LEU A 46 18.29 -3.19 16.96
C LEU A 46 18.98 -4.51 17.32
N ALA A 47 18.49 -5.20 18.35
CA ALA A 47 18.99 -6.50 18.79
C ALA A 47 18.65 -7.64 17.82
N GLU A 48 17.51 -7.57 17.12
CA GLU A 48 17.12 -8.54 16.10
C GLU A 48 17.86 -8.28 14.78
N LEU A 49 18.03 -7.01 14.40
CA LEU A 49 18.87 -6.62 13.26
C LEU A 49 20.32 -7.08 13.41
N GLY A 50 20.85 -7.05 14.64
CA GLY A 50 22.20 -7.53 14.96
C GLY A 50 22.37 -9.05 14.84
N LYS A 51 21.27 -9.82 14.75
CA LYS A 51 21.29 -11.29 14.57
C LYS A 51 21.20 -11.71 13.10
N LEU A 52 20.84 -10.81 12.20
CA LEU A 52 20.74 -11.11 10.77
C LEU A 52 22.13 -11.16 10.12
N SER A 53 22.31 -12.10 9.19
CA SER A 53 23.45 -12.05 8.28
C SER A 53 23.38 -10.80 7.37
N PRO A 54 24.49 -10.39 6.74
CA PRO A 54 24.48 -9.25 5.81
C PRO A 54 23.47 -9.37 4.68
N VAL A 55 23.25 -10.59 4.17
CA VAL A 55 22.30 -10.86 3.08
C VAL A 55 20.85 -10.76 3.58
N GLU A 56 20.53 -11.36 4.73
CA GLU A 56 19.18 -11.27 5.31
C GLU A 56 18.83 -9.84 5.70
N ARG A 57 19.80 -9.08 6.21
CA ARG A 57 19.61 -7.67 6.52
C ARG A 57 19.35 -6.83 5.26
N ALA A 58 20.09 -7.07 4.18
CA ALA A 58 19.84 -6.38 2.91
C ALA A 58 18.44 -6.69 2.37
N LEU A 59 18.01 -7.96 2.36
CA LEU A 59 16.66 -8.34 1.93
C LEU A 59 15.57 -7.72 2.80
N TYR A 60 15.78 -7.66 4.11
CA TYR A 60 14.87 -6.98 5.04
C TYR A 60 14.80 -5.47 4.78
N ASP A 61 15.96 -4.82 4.56
CA ASP A 61 16.01 -3.38 4.32
C ASP A 61 15.35 -3.02 2.98
N GLU A 62 15.55 -3.80 1.92
CA GLU A 62 14.88 -3.64 0.62
C GLU A 62 13.36 -3.80 0.75
N ASP A 63 12.89 -4.92 1.33
CA ASP A 63 11.45 -5.16 1.53
C ASP A 63 10.78 -4.04 2.36
N ARG A 64 11.49 -3.52 3.38
CA ARG A 64 11.04 -2.41 4.20
C ARG A 64 10.97 -1.08 3.45
N LEU A 65 11.88 -0.83 2.52
CA LEU A 65 11.91 0.38 1.71
C LEU A 65 10.82 0.33 0.63
N ASP A 66 10.74 -0.76 -0.12
CA ASP A 66 9.78 -0.96 -1.20
C ASP A 66 8.35 -0.81 -0.70
N TYR A 67 7.99 -1.54 0.35
CA TYR A 67 6.67 -1.41 0.97
C TYR A 67 6.37 0.01 1.45
N GLY A 68 7.38 0.65 2.06
CA GLY A 68 7.26 2.00 2.60
C GLY A 68 6.96 3.02 1.51
N ASP A 69 7.49 2.85 0.31
CA ASP A 69 7.38 3.80 -0.78
C ASP A 69 6.14 3.57 -1.64
N GLU A 70 5.74 2.31 -1.87
CA GLU A 70 4.47 1.98 -2.54
C GLU A 70 3.26 2.49 -1.76
N TRP A 71 3.19 2.20 -0.46
CA TRP A 71 2.07 2.63 0.37
C TRP A 71 2.01 4.16 0.53
N LYS A 72 3.15 4.83 0.71
CA LYS A 72 3.21 6.30 0.72
C LYS A 72 2.78 6.89 -0.63
N GLY A 73 3.18 6.28 -1.75
CA GLY A 73 2.79 6.71 -3.09
C GLY A 73 1.28 6.63 -3.32
N LEU A 74 0.64 5.55 -2.86
CA LEU A 74 -0.81 5.41 -2.88
C LEU A 74 -1.50 6.50 -2.05
N VAL A 75 -1.05 6.70 -0.80
CA VAL A 75 -1.61 7.74 0.08
C VAL A 75 -1.43 9.13 -0.51
N ALA A 76 -0.25 9.42 -1.09
CA ALA A 76 0.04 10.70 -1.74
C ALA A 76 -0.88 10.94 -2.94
N THR A 77 -1.10 9.92 -3.77
CA THR A 77 -2.00 10.00 -4.92
C THR A 77 -3.43 10.32 -4.48
N MET A 78 -3.93 9.62 -3.45
CA MET A 78 -5.26 9.89 -2.90
C MET A 78 -5.36 11.30 -2.29
N GLU A 79 -4.33 11.75 -1.55
CA GLU A 79 -4.25 13.10 -0.99
C GLU A 79 -4.33 14.18 -2.08
N GLN A 80 -3.64 13.98 -3.20
CA GLN A 80 -3.68 14.90 -4.35
C GLN A 80 -5.06 14.97 -5.00
N THR A 81 -5.81 13.86 -5.04
CA THR A 81 -7.17 13.85 -5.62
C THR A 81 -8.25 14.51 -4.76
N LEU A 82 -7.96 14.79 -3.49
CA LEU A 82 -8.95 15.35 -2.56
C LEU A 82 -9.31 16.81 -2.84
N LEU A 83 -8.40 17.59 -3.45
CA LEU A 83 -8.59 19.01 -3.80
C LEU A 83 -9.26 19.87 -2.71
N LEU A 84 -8.97 19.59 -1.44
CA LEU A 84 -9.51 20.34 -0.32
C LEU A 84 -8.68 21.60 -0.08
N HIS A 85 -9.33 22.76 0.00
CA HIS A 85 -8.66 24.07 -0.01
C HIS A 85 -7.70 24.27 1.17
N ASP A 86 -8.12 23.92 2.38
CA ASP A 86 -7.34 24.13 3.61
C ASP A 86 -6.42 22.95 3.95
N HIS A 87 -6.34 21.92 3.11
CA HIS A 87 -5.61 20.69 3.42
C HIS A 87 -4.09 20.83 3.15
N PRO A 88 -3.24 20.73 4.20
CA PRO A 88 -1.81 20.86 4.02
C PRO A 88 -1.25 19.63 3.30
N PRO A 89 -0.51 19.81 2.18
CA PRO A 89 0.01 18.70 1.40
C PRO A 89 1.01 17.86 2.21
N GLY A 90 0.96 16.54 2.01
CA GLY A 90 1.82 15.57 2.69
C GLY A 90 1.43 15.30 4.14
N SER A 91 0.28 15.79 4.59
CA SER A 91 -0.22 15.53 5.93
C SER A 91 -0.73 14.10 6.08
N LEU A 92 -1.33 13.52 5.04
CA LEU A 92 -1.74 12.11 5.02
C LEU A 92 -0.56 11.17 4.86
N ILE A 93 0.46 11.56 4.09
CA ILE A 93 1.71 10.78 3.95
C ILE A 93 2.37 10.56 5.32
N LYS A 94 2.37 11.57 6.20
CA LYS A 94 2.88 11.44 7.59
C LYS A 94 2.10 10.44 8.42
N LEU A 95 0.83 10.22 8.08
CA LEU A 95 -0.06 9.26 8.73
C LEU A 95 -0.05 7.87 8.06
N ASN A 96 0.85 7.59 7.10
CA ASN A 96 0.85 6.36 6.32
C ASN A 96 0.70 5.09 7.17
N ARG A 97 1.47 4.95 8.25
CA ARG A 97 1.45 3.77 9.14
C ARG A 97 0.12 3.66 9.89
N TYR A 98 -0.41 4.80 10.33
CA TYR A 98 -1.71 4.85 10.98
C TYR A 98 -2.82 4.44 10.01
N LEU A 99 -2.81 5.01 8.80
CA LEU A 99 -3.76 4.68 7.74
C LEU A 99 -3.71 3.20 7.39
N HIS A 100 -2.52 2.63 7.20
CA HIS A 100 -2.38 1.21 6.87
C HIS A 100 -2.93 0.33 7.98
N LYS A 101 -2.58 0.62 9.24
CA LYS A 101 -3.08 -0.13 10.39
C LYS A 101 -4.60 -0.03 10.51
N ARG A 102 -5.16 1.16 10.28
CA ARG A 102 -6.59 1.41 10.38
C ARG A 102 -7.36 0.69 9.27
N THR A 103 -6.83 0.65 8.06
CA THR A 103 -7.51 0.08 6.89
C THR A 103 -7.15 -1.37 6.65
N ASP A 104 -6.28 -1.96 7.48
CA ASP A 104 -5.60 -3.23 7.25
C ASP A 104 -5.00 -3.32 5.84
N GLY A 105 -4.45 -2.20 5.34
CA GLY A 105 -3.92 -2.06 3.98
C GLY A 105 -4.97 -2.06 2.84
N MET A 106 -6.25 -2.24 3.14
CA MET A 106 -7.29 -2.30 2.10
C MET A 106 -7.51 -0.93 1.45
N ILE A 107 -7.25 -0.85 0.14
CA ILE A 107 -7.39 0.38 -0.66
C ILE A 107 -8.84 0.90 -0.63
N GLY A 108 -9.84 0.00 -0.68
CA GLY A 108 -11.25 0.35 -0.58
C GLY A 108 -11.60 1.02 0.75
N ALA A 109 -11.15 0.43 1.86
CA ALA A 109 -11.33 1.01 3.20
C ALA A 109 -10.58 2.33 3.37
N LEU A 110 -9.37 2.46 2.80
CA LEU A 110 -8.61 3.71 2.78
C LEU A 110 -9.35 4.82 2.04
N SER A 111 -9.86 4.52 0.85
CA SER A 111 -10.66 5.44 0.03
C SER A 111 -11.92 5.90 0.78
N CYS A 112 -12.65 4.98 1.42
CA CYS A 112 -13.82 5.31 2.23
C CYS A 112 -13.46 6.17 3.44
N ALA A 113 -12.38 5.83 4.16
CA ALA A 113 -11.90 6.59 5.31
C ALA A 113 -11.56 8.04 4.94
N ILE A 114 -10.75 8.22 3.90
CA ILE A 114 -10.25 9.52 3.47
C ILE A 114 -11.40 10.40 2.97
N ARG A 115 -12.27 9.87 2.10
CA ARG A 115 -13.43 10.62 1.57
C ARG A 115 -14.46 10.90 2.66
N GLY A 116 -14.75 9.92 3.51
CA GLY A 116 -15.65 10.10 4.64
C GLY A 116 -15.18 11.21 5.57
N ALA A 117 -13.89 11.25 5.89
CA ALA A 117 -13.31 12.25 6.78
C ALA A 117 -13.32 13.66 6.15
N ALA A 118 -13.13 13.74 4.83
CA ALA A 118 -13.23 14.98 4.08
C ALA A 118 -14.65 15.56 4.11
N ILE A 119 -15.67 14.70 4.01
CA ILE A 119 -17.09 15.09 3.97
C ILE A 119 -17.63 15.40 5.38
N LEU A 120 -17.35 14.53 6.36
CA LEU A 120 -17.96 14.61 7.70
C LEU A 120 -17.48 15.78 8.53
N ASN A 121 -16.22 16.17 8.38
CA ASN A 121 -15.67 17.25 9.21
C ASN A 121 -16.11 18.64 8.74
N GLY A 122 -16.47 18.82 7.45
CA GLY A 122 -16.73 20.13 6.85
C GLY A 122 -15.54 21.11 6.88
N THR A 123 -14.40 20.72 7.47
CA THR A 123 -13.25 21.60 7.71
C THR A 123 -12.29 21.71 6.52
N GLU A 124 -12.70 21.35 5.30
CA GLU A 124 -11.84 21.27 4.09
C GLU A 124 -10.45 20.65 4.38
N ARG A 125 -10.38 19.73 5.34
CA ARG A 125 -9.15 19.16 5.89
C ARG A 125 -9.42 17.78 6.45
N VAL A 126 -8.67 16.79 5.98
CA VAL A 126 -8.63 15.47 6.61
C VAL A 126 -7.68 15.52 7.82
N THR A 127 -8.19 15.15 8.98
CA THR A 127 -7.43 15.05 10.23
C THR A 127 -7.51 13.64 10.78
N LYS A 128 -6.60 13.27 11.69
CA LYS A 128 -6.64 11.97 12.36
C LYS A 128 -7.98 11.73 13.06
N ASN A 129 -8.52 12.75 13.75
CA ASN A 129 -9.82 12.67 14.41
C ASN A 129 -10.96 12.50 13.41
N GLY A 130 -10.92 13.19 12.27
CA GLY A 130 -11.89 13.00 11.19
C GLY A 130 -11.84 11.59 10.59
N LEU A 131 -10.64 11.03 10.42
CA LEU A 131 -10.45 9.64 10.03
C LEU A 131 -11.00 8.67 11.07
N ASP A 132 -10.81 8.97 12.36
CA ASP A 132 -11.34 8.19 13.49
C ASP A 132 -12.87 8.13 13.53
N ALA A 133 -13.54 9.23 13.15
CA ALA A 133 -14.99 9.35 13.12
C ALA A 133 -15.65 8.57 11.98
N VAL A 134 -14.90 8.19 10.93
CA VAL A 134 -15.43 7.39 9.81
C VAL A 134 -15.47 5.92 10.21
N PRO A 135 -16.66 5.29 10.21
CA PRO A 135 -16.78 3.85 10.42
C PRO A 135 -16.07 3.09 9.29
N LEU A 136 -15.32 2.05 9.64
CA LEU A 136 -14.78 1.11 8.66
C LEU A 136 -15.50 -0.22 8.80
N ASP A 137 -16.10 -0.65 7.70
CA ASP A 137 -16.69 -1.98 7.61
C ASP A 137 -15.67 -2.89 6.92
N HIS A 138 -15.00 -3.74 7.71
CA HIS A 138 -13.96 -4.63 7.20
C HIS A 138 -14.53 -5.97 6.69
N ALA A 139 -15.85 -6.10 6.53
CA ALA A 139 -16.51 -7.36 6.26
C ALA A 139 -16.83 -7.57 4.77
N ALA A 140 -16.04 -8.44 4.14
CA ALA A 140 -16.54 -9.42 3.19
C ALA A 140 -15.78 -10.74 3.41
N GLU A 141 -16.12 -11.40 4.52
CA GLU A 141 -15.76 -12.78 4.90
C GLU A 141 -14.26 -13.13 5.00
N THR A 142 -13.73 -13.13 6.23
CA THR A 142 -12.56 -13.96 6.55
C THR A 142 -13.05 -15.41 6.73
N PRO A 143 -12.61 -16.41 5.95
CA PRO A 143 -12.88 -17.80 6.28
C PRO A 143 -12.19 -18.10 7.62
N LYS A 144 -12.99 -18.32 8.66
CA LYS A 144 -12.52 -18.84 9.95
C LYS A 144 -11.74 -20.12 9.66
N LYS A 145 -10.41 -20.10 9.82
CA LYS A 145 -9.61 -21.33 9.89
C LYS A 145 -10.09 -22.10 11.12
N ASN A 146 -10.96 -23.08 10.89
CA ASN A 146 -11.31 -24.10 11.87
C ASN A 146 -10.01 -24.79 12.29
N GLN A 147 -9.56 -24.50 13.50
CA GLN A 147 -8.53 -25.31 14.15
C GLN A 147 -9.16 -26.67 14.45
N LEU A 148 -8.75 -27.69 13.70
CA LEU A 148 -9.03 -29.08 14.03
C LEU A 148 -8.39 -29.39 15.39
N LYS A 149 -9.19 -29.93 16.30
CA LYS A 149 -8.73 -30.79 17.39
C LYS A 149 -9.08 -32.23 17.05
#